data_AF-A0A2U8W8E3-F1
#
_entry.id   AF-A0A2U8W8E3-F1
#
_cell.length_a   1.000
_cell.length_b   1.000
_cell.length_c   1.000
_cell.angle_alpha   90.00
_cell.angle_beta   90.00
_cell.angle_gamma   90.00
#
_symmetry.space_group_name_H-M   'P 1'
#
loop_
_entity.id
_entity.type
_entity.pdbx_description
1 polymer ?
#
loop_
_entity_poly.entity_id
_entity_poly.type
_entity_poly.pdbx_seq_one_letter_code
_entity_poly.pdbx_strand_id
1 'polypeptide(L)'
;MARLFEERERAAELIFARDEEARFVARCRRMRGLAWYAANKLGVDARAAEAYAAELVASLVQGVRDEDLLERIQADLAANGVIETLGDLRAELVRLGAQASVDQAMPPVGEGRAALPESAPRPTPMAS
;
A
#
# COMPACT_ATOMS: atom_id res chain seq x y z
N MET A 1 10.20 21.24 -37.82
CA MET A 1 9.24 21.32 -36.68
C MET A 1 8.57 19.96 -36.44
N ALA A 2 9.34 18.89 -36.23
CA ALA A 2 8.82 17.54 -35.93
C ALA A 2 9.22 17.09 -34.52
N ARG A 3 10.45 17.44 -34.13
CA ARG A 3 11.05 17.17 -32.80
C ARG A 3 10.18 17.56 -31.59
N LEU A 4 9.49 18.69 -31.62
CA LEU A 4 8.65 19.13 -30.49
C LEU A 4 7.39 18.25 -30.30
N PHE A 5 6.80 17.77 -31.39
CA PHE A 5 5.65 16.87 -31.31
C PHE A 5 6.07 15.48 -30.81
N GLU A 6 7.19 14.96 -31.33
CA GLU A 6 7.78 13.70 -30.85
C GLU A 6 8.18 13.74 -29.37
N GLU A 7 8.74 14.86 -28.88
CA GLU A 7 9.09 15.05 -27.47
C GLU A 7 7.85 15.05 -26.55
N ARG A 8 6.72 15.62 -27.01
CA ARG A 8 5.46 15.59 -26.27
C ARG A 8 4.79 14.22 -26.27
N GLU A 9 4.86 13.50 -27.39
CA GLU A 9 4.33 12.14 -27.52
C GLU A 9 5.06 11.19 -26.56
N ARG A 10 6.40 11.18 -26.56
CA ARG A 10 7.20 10.39 -25.60
C ARG A 10 6.94 10.76 -24.16
N ALA A 11 6.76 12.05 -23.86
CA ALA A 11 6.41 12.49 -22.52
C ALA A 11 5.03 11.97 -22.09
N ALA A 12 4.04 11.95 -22.99
CA ALA A 12 2.72 11.41 -22.72
C ALA A 12 2.73 9.90 -22.49
N GLU A 13 3.47 9.13 -23.31
CA GLU A 13 3.65 7.69 -23.11
C GLU A 13 4.31 7.37 -21.77
N LEU A 14 5.34 8.12 -21.39
CA LEU A 14 6.03 7.94 -20.12
C LEU A 14 5.10 8.24 -18.93
N ILE A 15 4.32 9.31 -19.00
CA ILE A 15 3.34 9.64 -17.94
C ILE A 15 2.29 8.53 -17.84
N PHE A 16 1.76 8.08 -18.99
CA PHE A 16 0.76 7.02 -19.01
C PHE A 16 1.29 5.71 -18.42
N ALA A 17 2.50 5.29 -18.80
CA ALA A 17 3.11 4.07 -18.26
C ALA A 17 3.31 4.15 -16.73
N ARG A 18 3.78 5.31 -16.23
CA ARG A 18 3.97 5.54 -14.79
C ARG A 18 2.65 5.58 -14.03
N ASP A 19 1.62 6.18 -14.61
CA ASP A 19 0.29 6.23 -14.00
C ASP A 19 -0.34 4.84 -13.92
N GLU A 20 -0.22 4.02 -14.96
CA GLU A 20 -0.68 2.64 -14.95
C GLU A 20 0.10 1.78 -13.95
N GLU A 21 1.42 1.94 -13.87
CA GLU A 21 2.24 1.29 -12.84
C GLU A 21 1.80 1.68 -11.43
N ALA A 22 1.59 2.97 -11.17
CA ALA A 22 1.13 3.47 -9.87
C ALA A 22 -0.26 2.91 -9.51
N ARG A 23 -1.18 2.85 -10.47
CA ARG A 23 -2.51 2.24 -10.28
C ARG A 23 -2.41 0.76 -9.97
N PHE A 24 -1.56 0.02 -10.69
CA PHE A 24 -1.36 -1.41 -10.45
C PHE A 24 -0.75 -1.67 -9.06
N VAL A 25 0.26 -0.90 -8.68
CA VAL A 25 0.88 -1.00 -7.35
C VAL A 25 -0.13 -0.71 -6.24
N ALA A 26 -0.97 0.33 -6.40
CA ALA A 26 -2.04 0.64 -5.45
C ALA A 26 -3.05 -0.52 -5.35
N ARG A 27 -3.42 -1.13 -6.48
CA ARG A 27 -4.30 -2.30 -6.56
C ARG A 27 -3.72 -3.52 -5.84
N CYS A 28 -2.45 -3.83 -6.03
CA CYS A 28 -1.77 -4.91 -5.32
C CYS A 28 -1.72 -4.67 -3.80
N ARG A 29 -1.46 -3.44 -3.37
CA ARG A 29 -1.40 -3.10 -1.93
C ARG A 29 -2.73 -3.30 -1.23
N ARG A 30 -3.83 -2.78 -1.78
CA ARG A 30 -5.18 -2.98 -1.19
C ARG A 30 -5.57 -4.46 -1.14
N MET A 31 -5.22 -5.23 -2.16
CA MET A 31 -5.49 -6.67 -2.21
C MET A 31 -4.67 -7.45 -1.17
N ARG A 32 -3.39 -7.11 -0.99
CA ARG A 32 -2.58 -7.65 0.10
C ARG A 32 -3.25 -7.38 1.45
N GLY A 33 -3.67 -6.14 1.71
CA GLY A 33 -4.37 -5.78 2.95
C GLY A 33 -5.63 -6.62 3.18
N LEU A 34 -6.39 -6.89 2.12
CA LEU A 34 -7.60 -7.71 2.21
C LEU A 34 -7.27 -9.18 2.50
N ALA A 35 -6.16 -9.70 1.96
CA ALA A 35 -5.65 -11.03 2.28
C ALA A 35 -5.34 -11.17 3.77
N TRP A 36 -4.67 -10.16 4.35
CA TRP A 36 -4.39 -10.11 5.79
C TRP A 36 -5.66 -10.03 6.62
N TYR A 37 -6.64 -9.23 6.19
CA TYR A 37 -7.96 -9.15 6.83
C TYR A 37 -8.67 -10.52 6.84
N ALA A 38 -8.71 -11.21 5.70
CA ALA A 38 -9.30 -12.54 5.59
C ALA A 38 -8.54 -13.57 6.45
N ALA A 39 -7.21 -13.57 6.40
CA ALA A 39 -6.36 -14.43 7.20
C ALA A 39 -6.58 -14.26 8.71
N ASN A 40 -6.73 -13.02 9.18
CA ASN A 40 -7.05 -12.72 10.57
C ASN A 40 -8.40 -13.32 11.00
N LYS A 41 -9.41 -13.31 10.11
CA LYS A 41 -10.71 -13.97 10.38
C LYS A 41 -10.61 -15.48 10.42
N LEU A 42 -9.74 -16.07 9.60
CA LEU A 42 -9.47 -17.50 9.59
C LEU A 42 -8.61 -17.96 10.78
N GLY A 43 -7.97 -17.02 11.50
CA GLY A 43 -7.08 -17.34 12.61
C GLY A 43 -5.80 -18.06 12.18
N VAL A 44 -5.35 -17.84 10.93
CA VAL A 44 -4.11 -18.44 10.42
C VAL A 44 -2.88 -17.61 10.82
N ASP A 45 -1.71 -18.25 10.79
CA ASP A 45 -0.46 -17.57 11.12
C ASP A 45 -0.02 -16.56 10.04
N ALA A 46 0.96 -15.72 10.39
CA ALA A 46 1.48 -14.68 9.49
C ALA A 46 2.11 -15.23 8.21
N ARG A 47 2.62 -16.47 8.22
CA ARG A 47 3.24 -17.09 7.04
C ARG A 47 2.16 -17.52 6.05
N ALA A 48 1.08 -18.12 6.53
CA ALA A 48 -0.09 -18.47 5.74
C ALA A 48 -0.76 -17.21 5.17
N ALA A 49 -0.85 -16.14 5.97
CA ALA A 49 -1.37 -14.85 5.52
C ALA A 49 -0.53 -14.26 4.36
N GLU A 50 0.80 -14.25 4.47
CA GLU A 50 1.67 -13.75 3.40
C GLU A 50 1.60 -14.62 2.14
N ALA A 51 1.50 -15.95 2.29
CA ALA A 51 1.30 -16.85 1.15
C ALA A 51 -0.01 -16.57 0.42
N TYR A 52 -1.11 -16.39 1.17
CA TYR A 52 -2.40 -16.03 0.59
C TYR A 52 -2.36 -14.67 -0.12
N ALA A 53 -1.71 -13.68 0.48
CA ALA A 53 -1.50 -12.38 -0.14
C ALA A 53 -0.71 -12.48 -1.45
N ALA A 54 0.34 -13.32 -1.50
CA ALA A 54 1.14 -13.54 -2.69
C ALA A 54 0.33 -14.20 -3.82
N GLU A 55 -0.55 -15.16 -3.51
CA GLU A 55 -1.43 -15.80 -4.49
C GLU A 55 -2.43 -14.82 -5.10
N LEU A 56 -3.02 -13.95 -4.28
CA LEU A 56 -3.94 -12.92 -4.77
C LEU A 56 -3.22 -11.90 -5.67
N VAL A 57 -2.00 -11.50 -5.31
CA VAL A 57 -1.17 -10.63 -6.16
C VAL A 57 -0.78 -11.32 -7.47
N ALA A 58 -0.44 -12.61 -7.44
CA ALA A 58 -0.16 -13.37 -8.65
C ALA A 58 -1.38 -13.41 -9.59
N SER A 59 -2.58 -13.56 -9.03
CA SER A 59 -3.85 -13.51 -9.78
C SER A 59 -4.08 -12.12 -10.40
N LEU A 60 -3.76 -11.04 -9.68
CA LEU A 60 -3.81 -9.67 -10.22
C LEU A 60 -2.85 -9.47 -11.41
N VAL A 61 -1.64 -10.02 -11.33
CA VAL A 61 -0.64 -9.99 -12.42
C VAL A 61 -1.16 -10.73 -13.67
N GLN A 62 -1.93 -11.81 -13.47
CA GLN A 62 -2.60 -12.53 -14.56
C GLN A 62 -3.82 -11.81 -15.13
N GLY A 63 -4.16 -10.62 -14.62
CA GLY A 63 -5.27 -9.81 -15.12
C GLY A 63 -6.64 -10.21 -14.56
N VAL A 64 -6.70 -11.04 -13.52
CA VAL A 64 -7.96 -11.35 -12.83
C VAL A 64 -8.57 -10.07 -12.26
N ARG A 65 -9.88 -9.89 -12.37
CA ARG A 65 -10.57 -8.68 -11.90
C ARG A 65 -10.70 -8.70 -10.38
N ASP A 66 -10.82 -7.52 -9.77
CA ASP A 66 -10.98 -7.43 -8.31
C ASP A 66 -12.23 -8.16 -7.84
N GLU A 67 -13.33 -8.05 -8.58
CA GLU A 67 -14.59 -8.70 -8.21
C GLU A 67 -14.47 -10.23 -8.16
N ASP A 68 -13.82 -10.82 -9.16
CA ASP A 68 -13.60 -12.28 -9.22
C ASP A 68 -12.72 -12.74 -8.04
N LEU A 69 -11.78 -11.90 -7.59
CA LEU A 69 -10.97 -12.16 -6.40
C LEU A 69 -11.77 -12.03 -5.10
N LEU A 70 -12.69 -11.07 -5.01
CA LEU A 70 -13.58 -10.93 -3.84
C LEU A 70 -14.50 -12.13 -3.69
N GLU A 71 -15.06 -12.63 -4.78
CA GLU A 71 -15.85 -13.86 -4.80
C GLU A 71 -15.04 -15.08 -4.36
N ARG A 72 -13.78 -15.20 -4.81
CA ARG A 72 -12.86 -16.23 -4.33
C ARG A 72 -12.61 -16.12 -2.83
N ILE A 73 -12.28 -14.94 -2.32
CA ILE A 73 -12.01 -14.72 -0.89
C ILE A 73 -13.27 -15.06 -0.06
N GLN A 74 -14.45 -14.65 -0.53
CA GLN A 74 -15.69 -14.98 0.14
C GLN A 74 -15.91 -16.50 0.21
N ALA A 75 -15.69 -17.21 -0.89
CA ALA A 75 -15.81 -18.66 -0.94
C ALA A 75 -14.81 -19.36 -0.01
N ASP A 76 -13.56 -18.89 0.03
CA ASP A 76 -12.52 -19.39 0.93
C ASP A 76 -12.92 -19.20 2.40
N LEU A 77 -13.45 -18.02 2.76
CA LEU A 77 -13.95 -17.73 4.10
C LEU A 77 -15.13 -18.63 4.47
N ALA A 78 -16.11 -18.76 3.57
CA ALA A 78 -17.30 -19.58 3.79
C ALA A 78 -16.95 -21.08 3.95
N ALA A 79 -15.99 -21.59 3.18
CA ALA A 79 -15.49 -22.96 3.30
C ALA A 79 -14.87 -23.25 4.67
N ASN A 80 -14.39 -22.21 5.37
CA ASN A 80 -13.83 -22.29 6.72
C ASN A 80 -14.83 -21.83 7.80
N GLY A 81 -16.11 -21.69 7.46
CA GLY A 81 -17.18 -21.33 8.42
C GLY A 81 -17.23 -19.85 8.81
N VAL A 82 -16.50 -18.98 8.12
CA VAL A 82 -16.56 -17.53 8.31
C VAL A 82 -17.56 -16.95 7.31
N ILE A 83 -18.64 -16.36 7.82
CA ILE A 83 -19.66 -15.71 6.99
C ILE A 83 -19.28 -14.24 6.80
N GLU A 84 -18.90 -13.88 5.58
CA GLU A 84 -18.66 -12.51 5.14
C GLU A 84 -19.45 -12.21 3.87
N THR A 85 -19.94 -10.98 3.73
CA THR A 85 -20.66 -10.58 2.52
C THR A 85 -19.71 -9.94 1.52
N LEU A 86 -20.02 -10.06 0.22
CA LEU A 86 -19.30 -9.29 -0.81
C LEU A 86 -19.39 -7.78 -0.57
N GLY A 87 -20.48 -7.29 0.02
CA GLY A 87 -20.63 -5.88 0.39
C GLY A 87 -19.57 -5.45 1.42
N ASP A 88 -19.37 -6.26 2.46
CA ASP A 88 -18.39 -5.99 3.50
C ASP A 88 -16.96 -6.08 2.96
N LEU A 89 -16.66 -7.09 2.13
CA LEU A 89 -15.35 -7.23 1.50
C LEU A 89 -15.03 -6.07 0.55
N ARG A 90 -16.02 -5.56 -0.22
CA ARG A 90 -15.84 -4.36 -1.06
C ARG A 90 -15.60 -3.11 -0.22
N ALA A 91 -16.37 -2.92 0.85
CA ALA A 91 -16.19 -1.80 1.77
C ALA A 91 -14.80 -1.83 2.41
N GLU A 92 -14.33 -3.01 2.80
CA GLU A 92 -13.01 -3.22 3.36
C GLU A 92 -11.90 -2.93 2.34
N LEU A 93 -12.05 -3.40 1.10
CA LEU A 93 -11.10 -3.09 0.02
C LEU A 93 -10.99 -1.58 -0.26
N VAL A 94 -12.11 -0.85 -0.19
CA VAL A 94 -12.14 0.62 -0.31
C VAL A 94 -11.42 1.28 0.88
N ARG A 95 -11.71 0.83 2.11
CA ARG A 95 -11.08 1.32 3.34
C ARG A 95 -9.56 1.13 3.31
N LEU A 96 -9.10 -0.04 2.90
CA LEU A 96 -7.67 -0.36 2.76
C LEU A 96 -7.01 0.46 1.66
N GLY A 97 -7.72 0.70 0.55
CA GLY A 97 -7.27 1.61 -0.50
C GLY A 97 -7.05 3.04 0.01
N ALA A 98 -7.95 3.56 0.84
CA ALA A 98 -7.83 4.88 1.45
C ALA A 98 -6.67 4.97 2.47
N GLN A 99 -6.42 3.90 3.22
CA GLN A 99 -5.28 3.86 4.16
C GLN A 99 -3.94 3.84 3.44
N ALA A 100 -3.84 3.07 2.35
CA ALA A 100 -2.61 2.99 1.55
C ALA A 100 -2.26 4.31 0.86
N SER A 101 -3.24 5.18 0.57
CA SER A 101 -3.01 6.50 -0.01
C SER A 101 -2.65 7.57 1.04
N VAL A 102 -3.16 7.48 2.26
CA VAL A 102 -2.75 8.38 3.37
C VAL A 102 -1.29 8.16 3.76
N ASP A 103 -0.83 6.91 3.82
CA ASP A 103 0.56 6.58 4.14
C ASP A 103 1.56 7.13 3.09
N GLN A 104 1.14 7.27 1.84
CA GLN A 104 1.95 7.90 0.78
C GLN A 104 1.92 9.43 0.80
N ALA A 105 0.86 10.03 1.32
CA ALA A 105 0.73 11.49 1.44
C ALA A 105 1.55 12.06 2.61
N MET A 106 1.94 11.21 3.57
CA MET A 106 2.88 11.58 4.63
C MET A 106 4.30 11.26 4.16
N PRO A 107 5.19 12.25 3.94
CA PRO A 107 6.62 11.95 3.81
C PRO A 107 7.09 11.25 5.09
N PRO A 108 8.12 10.37 5.03
CA PRO A 108 8.68 9.79 6.25
C PRO A 108 9.07 10.95 7.16
N VAL A 109 8.48 11.00 8.35
CA VAL A 109 8.91 11.92 9.40
C VAL A 109 10.38 11.59 9.61
N GLY A 110 11.25 12.46 9.10
CA GLY A 110 12.69 12.30 9.23
C GLY A 110 13.03 12.21 10.70
N GLU A 111 13.38 11.01 11.16
CA GLU A 111 14.11 10.83 12.38
C GLU A 111 15.43 11.60 12.24
N GLY A 112 15.67 12.56 13.14
CA GLY A 112 16.95 13.26 13.23
C GLY A 112 16.94 14.75 12.87
N ARG A 113 15.92 15.53 13.28
CA ARG A 113 16.19 16.94 13.59
C ARG A 113 17.07 16.94 14.84
N ALA A 114 18.35 17.24 14.62
CA ALA A 114 19.40 17.35 15.62
C ALA A 114 18.90 18.02 16.90
N ALA A 115 19.24 17.39 18.03
CA ALA A 115 19.11 17.96 19.35
C ALA A 115 19.67 19.40 19.34
N LEU A 116 18.88 20.31 19.89
CA LEU A 116 19.28 21.68 20.20
C LEU A 116 20.65 21.66 20.91
N PRO A 117 21.60 22.54 20.55
CA PRO A 117 22.86 22.62 21.30
C PRO A 117 22.55 23.06 22.73
N GLU A 118 22.85 22.15 23.66
CA GLU A 118 22.84 22.39 25.09
C GLU A 118 23.84 23.50 25.44
N SER A 119 23.30 24.55 26.06
CA SER A 119 23.94 25.52 26.97
C SER A 119 25.40 25.91 26.71
N ALA A 120 25.61 27.18 26.33
CA ALA A 120 26.87 27.90 26.45
C ALA A 120 27.58 27.70 27.81
N PRO A 121 28.92 27.69 27.88
CA PRO A 121 29.63 27.63 29.15
C PRO A 121 29.49 28.96 29.90
N ARG A 122 29.20 28.89 31.22
CA ARG A 122 29.22 30.06 32.11
C ARG A 122 30.66 30.58 32.25
N PRO A 123 30.89 31.90 32.34
CA PRO A 123 32.22 32.43 32.60
C PRO A 123 32.64 32.13 34.04
N THR A 124 33.79 31.50 34.21
CA THR A 124 34.50 31.39 35.50
C THR A 124 35.01 32.77 35.91
N PRO A 125 34.83 33.22 37.17
CA PRO A 125 35.49 34.43 37.65
C PRO A 125 36.98 34.16 37.83
N MET A 126 37.82 34.98 37.18
CA MET A 126 39.26 35.04 37.48
C MET A 126 39.44 35.58 38.90
N ALA A 127 40.01 34.76 39.78
CA ALA A 127 40.60 35.22 41.02
C ALA A 127 41.99 35.81 40.73
N SER A 128 42.27 36.98 41.29
CA SER A 128 43.60 37.44 41.67
C SER A 128 43.56 37.74 43.16
#